data_AF-A0AA85G0X5-F1
#
_entry.id   AF-A0AA85G0X5-F1
#
_cell.length_a   1.000
_cell.length_b   1.000
_cell.length_c   1.000
_cell.angle_alpha   90.00
_cell.angle_beta   90.00
_cell.angle_gamma   90.00
#
_symmetry.space_group_name_H-M   'P 1'
#
loop_
_entity.id
_entity.type
_entity.pdbx_description
1 polymer ?
#
loop_
_entity_poly.entity_id
_entity_poly.type
_entity_poly.pdbx_seq_one_letter_code
_entity_poly.pdbx_strand_id
1 'polypeptide(L)' 'MTKPKIVLLVFVSGKIVLTGAKVREEIYEAFNNIYPILKNFKKSDKDPRALTSSSNYMHPLT' A
#
# COMPACT_ATOMS: atom_id res chain seq x y z
N MET A 1 3.44 -18.58 21.21
CA MET A 1 2.96 -17.17 21.10
C MET A 1 3.46 -16.60 19.79
N THR A 2 2.57 -16.21 18.87
CA THR A 2 2.97 -15.50 17.64
C THR A 2 3.39 -14.08 18.02
N LYS A 3 4.70 -13.82 17.96
CA LYS A 3 5.31 -12.49 18.08
C LYS A 3 5.48 -11.89 16.68
N PRO A 4 5.45 -10.56 16.52
CA PRO A 4 4.71 -9.53 17.27
C PRO A 4 3.30 -9.30 16.68
N LYS A 5 2.35 -8.86 17.52
CA LYS A 5 1.00 -8.46 17.06
C LYS A 5 1.06 -7.04 16.47
N ILE A 6 1.54 -6.94 15.24
CA ILE A 6 1.57 -5.68 14.49
C ILE A 6 0.28 -5.55 13.66
N VAL A 7 -0.28 -4.34 13.64
CA VAL A 7 -1.39 -3.97 12.77
C VAL A 7 -0.85 -3.16 11.60
N LEU A 8 -1.28 -3.50 10.39
CA LEU A 8 -0.90 -2.84 9.15
C LEU A 8 -2.11 -2.16 8.51
N LEU A 9 -1.98 -0.87 8.22
CA LEU A 9 -2.96 -0.10 7.44
C LEU A 9 -2.30 0.37 6.13
N VAL A 10 -2.85 -0.06 5.00
CA VAL A 10 -2.33 0.25 3.65
C VAL A 10 -3.31 1.16 2.92
N PHE A 11 -2.82 2.28 2.40
CA PHE A 11 -3.60 3.22 1.61
C PHE A 11 -3.42 2.96 0.11
N VAL A 12 -4.45 3.27 -0.67
CA VAL A 12 -4.41 3.17 -2.15
C VAL A 12 -3.28 4.00 -2.78
N SER A 13 -2.80 5.04 -2.10
CA SER A 13 -1.66 5.85 -2.52
C SER A 13 -0.30 5.17 -2.33
N GLY A 14 -0.26 3.93 -1.80
CA GLY A 14 0.96 3.22 -1.44
C GLY A 14 1.57 3.64 -0.10
N LYS A 15 0.92 4.54 0.66
CA LYS A 15 1.34 4.86 2.03
C LYS A 15 0.97 3.72 2.95
N ILE A 16 1.82 3.45 3.94
CA ILE A 16 1.66 2.34 4.88
C ILE A 16 1.84 2.87 6.30
N VAL A 17 0.98 2.46 7.21
CA VAL A 17 1.07 2.73 8.65
C VAL A 17 1.20 1.41 9.39
N LEU A 18 2.24 1.27 10.20
CA LEU A 18 2.47 0.13 11.08
C LEU A 18 2.28 0.57 12.53
N THR A 19 1.49 -0.15 13.32
CA THR A 19 1.23 0.15 14.73
C THR A 19 1.27 -1.12 15.60
N GLY A 20 1.36 -0.92 16.93
CA GLY A 20 1.39 -2.01 17.89
C GLY A 20 2.79 -2.56 18.22
N ALA A 21 3.85 -1.98 17.62
CA ALA A 21 5.22 -2.33 17.95
C ALA A 21 5.64 -1.73 19.30
N LYS A 22 6.38 -2.51 20.08
CA LYS A 22 7.01 -2.08 21.35
C LYS A 22 8.42 -1.56 21.13
N VAL A 23 9.11 -2.09 20.12
CA VAL A 23 10.48 -1.70 19.75
C VAL A 23 10.57 -1.55 18.24
N ARG A 24 11.57 -0.80 17.77
CA ARG A 24 11.70 -0.44 16.35
C ARG A 24 11.95 -1.67 15.47
N GLU A 25 12.64 -2.66 15.99
CA GLU A 25 13.00 -3.91 15.31
C GLU A 25 11.75 -4.68 14.87
N GLU A 26 10.67 -4.65 15.66
CA GLU A 26 9.39 -5.29 15.32
C GLU A 26 8.73 -4.65 14.08
N ILE A 27 8.93 -3.36 13.86
CA ILE A 27 8.45 -2.67 12.65
C ILE A 27 9.18 -3.19 11.42
N TYR A 28 10.50 -3.33 11.51
CA TYR A 28 11.33 -3.82 10.41
C TYR A 28 11.02 -5.28 10.08
N GLU A 29 10.87 -6.13 11.10
CA GLU A 29 10.49 -7.53 10.93
C GLU A 29 9.12 -7.65 10.26
N ALA A 30 8.12 -6.91 10.75
CA ALA A 30 6.77 -6.91 10.17
C ALA A 30 6.78 -6.43 8.72
N PHE A 31 7.51 -5.36 8.42
CA PHE A 31 7.64 -4.85 7.06
C PHE A 31 8.32 -5.87 6.13
N ASN A 32 9.42 -6.49 6.56
CA ASN A 32 10.13 -7.50 5.77
C ASN A 32 9.25 -8.72 5.48
N ASN A 33 8.41 -9.13 6.42
CA ASN A 33 7.49 -10.25 6.25
C ASN A 33 6.36 -9.94 5.24
N ILE A 34 5.81 -8.73 5.26
CA ILE A 34 4.66 -8.37 4.42
C ILE A 34 5.06 -7.81 3.04
N TYR A 35 6.25 -7.21 2.91
CA TYR A 35 6.69 -6.54 1.68
C TYR A 35 6.65 -7.41 0.42
N PRO A 36 7.08 -8.70 0.45
CA PRO A 36 6.97 -9.58 -0.72
C PRO A 36 5.52 -9.76 -1.19
N ILE A 37 4.57 -9.82 -0.25
CA ILE A 37 3.15 -9.96 -0.56
C ILE A 37 2.65 -8.66 -1.21
N LEU A 38 2.94 -7.50 -0.62
CA LEU A 38 2.55 -6.20 -1.19
C LEU A 38 3.10 -5.99 -2.61
N LYS A 39 4.34 -6.45 -2.86
CA LYS A 39 4.98 -6.36 -4.17
C LYS A 39 4.22 -7.13 -5.26
N ASN A 40 3.61 -8.28 -4.92
CA ASN A 40 2.81 -9.06 -5.86
C ASN A 40 1.51 -8.36 -6.28
N PHE A 41 1.01 -7.43 -5.47
CA PHE A 41 -0.21 -6.65 -5.75
C PHE A 41 0.07 -5.20 -6.17
N LYS A 42 1.35 -4.85 -6.40
CA LYS A 42 1.71 -3.53 -6.89
C LYS A 42 1.03 -3.29 -8.24
N LYS A 43 0.18 -2.26 -8.33
CA LYS A 43 -0.35 -1.78 -9.60
C LYS A 43 0.81 -1.42 -10.53
N SER A 44 0.84 -2.03 -11.71
CA SER A 44 1.76 -1.59 -12.75
C SER A 44 1.23 -0.29 -13.35
N ASP A 45 2.12 0.64 -13.72
CA ASP A 45 1.73 1.86 -14.43
C ASP A 45 1.11 1.57 -15.82
N LYS A 46 1.21 0.31 -16.28
CA LYS A 46 0.57 -0.19 -17.49
C LYS A 46 -0.83 -0.78 -17.25
N ASP A 47 -1.38 -0.71 -16.02
CA ASP A 47 -2.75 -1.15 -15.75
C ASP A 47 -3.71 -0.18 -16.46
N PRO A 48 -4.49 -0.63 -17.46
CA PRO A 48 -5.43 0.23 -18.20
C PRO A 48 -6.46 0.90 -17.28
N ARG A 49 -6.74 0.33 -16.10
CA ARG A 49 -7.67 0.86 -15.09
C ARG A 49 -7.04 1.95 -14.22
N ALA A 50 -5.72 2.12 -14.25
CA ALA A 50 -5.04 3.20 -13.53
C ALA A 50 -5.10 4.54 -14.28
N LEU A 51 -5.28 4.52 -15.61
CA LEU A 51 -5.33 5.70 -16.48
C LEU A 51 -6.65 6.49 -16.35
N THR A 52 -7.70 5.92 -15.76
CA THR A 52 -9.04 6.54 -15.73
C THR A 52 -9.26 7.53 -14.60
N SER A 53 -8.39 7.58 -13.59
CA SER A 53 -8.57 8.46 -12.42
C SER A 53 -8.12 9.91 -12.64
N SER A 54 -7.39 10.20 -13.73
CA SER A 54 -6.86 11.55 -14.02
C SER A 54 -7.55 12.27 -15.17
N SER A 55 -8.54 11.63 -15.83
CA SER A 55 -9.12 12.13 -17.10
C SER A 55 -10.56 12.68 -16.97
N ASN A 56 -10.95 13.19 -15.80
CA ASN A 56 -12.25 13.88 -15.61
C ASN A 56 -12.16 15.41 -15.77
N TYR A 57 -11.24 15.90 -16.60
CA TYR A 57 -11.24 17.28 -17.09
C TYR A 57 -11.02 17.24 -18.59
N MET A 58 -12.09 17.07 -19.38
CA MET A 58 -12.24 17.60 -20.75
C MET A 58 -13.54 17.02 -21.32
N HIS A 59 -14.66 17.67 -21.03
CA HIS A 59 -15.76 17.71 -21.99
C HIS A 59 -15.88 19.17 -22.43
N PRO A 60 -15.57 19.51 -23.69
CA PRO A 60 -15.98 20.81 -24.23
C PRO A 60 -17.51 20.80 -24.26
N LEU A 61 -18.12 21.82 -23.66
CA LEU A 61 -19.52 22.15 -23.90
C LEU A 61 -19.61 22.65 -25.34
N THR A 62 -20.00 21.76 -26.25
CA THR A 62 -20.71 22.13 -27.48
C THR A 62 -22.16 21.80 -27.29
#